data_AF-A0A7J5D972-F1
#
_entry.id   AF-A0A7J5D972-F1
#
_cell.length_a   1.000
_cell.length_b   1.000
_cell.length_c   1.000
_cell.angle_alpha   90.00
_cell.angle_beta   90.00
_cell.angle_gamma   90.00
#
_symmetry.space_group_name_H-M   'P 1'
#
loop_
_entity.id
_entity.type
_entity.pdbx_description
1 polymer ?
#
loop_
_entity_poly.entity_id
_entity_poly.type
_entity_poly.pdbx_seq_one_letter_code
_entity_poly.pdbx_strand_id
1 'polypeptide(L)'
;MTEPSSDDGSACRRETERVVNEIAQGLRTLDAGEGWFSGLAPTRRQEALQEVAGYAIQAHITAADGRAGVARSGVKPTANPSVMICMEPPRYGFAGLPPAEYAKAFRVLVSVFAVADTRRREMYCKGDCGHAWHNLPVVTEQP
;
A
#
# COMPACT_ATOMS: atom_id res chain seq x y z
N MET A 1 -30.71 -10.59 4.99
CA MET A 1 -29.62 -10.13 4.09
C MET A 1 -29.32 -8.72 4.52
N THR A 2 -28.26 -8.52 5.29
CA THR A 2 -27.85 -7.20 5.77
C THR A 2 -26.93 -6.62 4.71
N GLU A 3 -27.38 -5.60 3.99
CA GLU A 3 -26.49 -4.87 3.09
C GLU A 3 -25.34 -4.28 3.91
N PRO A 4 -24.08 -4.39 3.47
CA PRO A 4 -23.00 -3.69 4.14
C PRO A 4 -23.31 -2.19 4.08
N SER A 5 -23.45 -1.57 5.26
CA SER A 5 -23.70 -0.13 5.37
C SER A 5 -22.62 0.62 4.59
N SER A 6 -23.00 1.60 3.76
CA SER A 6 -22.06 2.48 3.04
C SER A 6 -21.04 3.16 3.98
N ASP A 7 -21.37 3.25 5.26
CA ASP A 7 -20.50 3.76 6.33
C ASP A 7 -19.29 2.82 6.59
N ASP A 8 -19.49 1.50 6.57
CA ASP A 8 -18.44 0.51 6.80
C ASP A 8 -17.40 0.50 5.66
N GLY A 9 -17.85 0.75 4.41
CA GLY A 9 -16.95 0.88 3.26
C GLY A 9 -16.08 2.13 3.33
N SER A 10 -16.67 3.25 3.75
CA SER A 10 -15.95 4.52 3.91
C SER A 10 -14.99 4.51 5.10
N ALA A 11 -15.31 3.77 6.16
CA ALA A 11 -14.41 3.51 7.28
C ALA A 11 -13.21 2.64 6.86
N CYS A 12 -13.46 1.53 6.15
CA CYS A 12 -12.40 0.65 5.65
C CYS A 12 -11.41 1.42 4.76
N ARG A 13 -11.91 2.27 3.86
CA ARG A 13 -11.07 3.10 2.99
C ARG A 13 -10.12 4.01 3.76
N ARG A 14 -10.64 4.71 4.76
CA ARG A 14 -9.84 5.62 5.61
C ARG A 14 -8.77 4.86 6.39
N GLU A 15 -9.08 3.67 6.85
CA GLU A 15 -8.11 2.81 7.53
C GLU A 15 -7.03 2.30 6.58
N THR A 16 -7.39 1.88 5.36
CA THR A 16 -6.40 1.51 4.32
C THR A 16 -5.46 2.68 4.04
N GLU A 17 -6.01 3.87 3.79
CA GLU A 17 -5.21 5.08 3.54
C GLU A 17 -4.24 5.35 4.69
N ARG A 18 -4.73 5.29 5.94
CA ARG A 18 -3.92 5.50 7.13
C ARG A 18 -2.76 4.50 7.20
N VAL A 19 -3.06 3.20 7.14
CA VAL A 19 -2.06 2.13 7.28
C VAL A 19 -0.99 2.24 6.19
N VAL A 20 -1.39 2.45 4.94
CA VAL A 20 -0.45 2.57 3.80
C VAL A 20 0.46 3.78 3.97
N ASN A 21 -0.07 4.93 4.39
CA ASN A 21 0.72 6.13 4.60
C ASN A 21 1.65 6.01 5.83
N GLU A 22 1.21 5.37 6.91
CA GLU A 22 2.07 5.09 8.06
C GLU A 22 3.26 4.21 7.64
N ILE A 23 3.04 3.19 6.81
CA ILE A 23 4.13 2.33 6.30
C ILE A 23 5.06 3.11 5.37
N ALA A 24 4.50 3.90 4.44
CA ALA A 24 5.28 4.71 3.52
C ALA A 24 6.19 5.72 4.24
N GLN A 25 5.77 6.17 5.42
CA GLN A 25 6.52 7.10 6.27
C GLN A 25 7.38 6.43 7.33
N GLY A 26 7.40 5.10 7.40
CA GLY A 26 8.14 4.35 8.41
C GLY A 26 7.57 4.44 9.83
N LEU A 27 6.35 4.96 9.99
CA LEU A 27 5.62 5.00 11.27
C LEU A 27 5.02 3.64 11.65
N ARG A 28 4.81 2.77 10.65
CA ARG A 28 4.35 1.39 10.83
C ARG A 28 5.26 0.44 10.07
N THR A 29 5.60 -0.70 10.67
CA THR A 29 6.38 -1.74 9.99
C THR A 29 5.53 -2.47 8.95
N LEU A 30 6.18 -3.01 7.92
CA LEU A 30 5.49 -3.78 6.89
C LEU A 30 4.79 -5.01 7.47
N ASP A 31 5.38 -5.67 8.46
CA ASP A 31 4.81 -6.84 9.12
C ASP A 31 3.57 -6.48 9.95
N ALA A 32 3.58 -5.35 10.66
CA ALA A 32 2.39 -4.87 11.38
C ALA A 32 1.27 -4.47 10.41
N GLY A 33 1.62 -3.90 9.24
CA GLY A 33 0.69 -3.62 8.16
C GLY A 33 0.06 -4.89 7.58
N GLU A 34 0.88 -5.91 7.32
CA GLU A 34 0.40 -7.20 6.80
C GLU A 34 -0.46 -7.93 7.83
N GLY A 35 -0.12 -7.88 9.13
CA GLY A 35 -0.93 -8.42 10.21
C GLY A 35 -2.33 -7.77 10.27
N TRP A 36 -2.41 -6.43 10.16
CA TRP A 36 -3.68 -5.72 10.03
C TRP A 36 -4.46 -6.21 8.80
N PHE A 37 -3.82 -6.23 7.64
CA PHE A 37 -4.44 -6.64 6.38
C PHE A 37 -4.98 -8.07 6.44
N SER A 38 -4.20 -9.00 6.97
CA SER A 38 -4.56 -10.42 7.11
C SER A 38 -5.71 -10.66 8.10
N GLY A 39 -5.91 -9.75 9.06
CA GLY A 39 -7.05 -9.75 9.98
C GLY A 39 -8.38 -9.28 9.36
N LEU A 40 -8.35 -8.66 8.18
CA LEU A 40 -9.55 -8.21 7.49
C LEU A 40 -10.37 -9.38 6.92
N ALA A 41 -11.69 -9.19 6.86
CA ALA A 41 -12.57 -10.10 6.13
C ALA A 41 -12.12 -10.26 4.66
N PRO A 42 -12.33 -11.42 4.01
CA PRO A 42 -11.85 -11.68 2.65
C PRO A 42 -12.23 -10.61 1.61
N THR A 43 -13.47 -10.10 1.65
CA THR A 43 -13.94 -9.02 0.77
C THR A 43 -13.19 -7.72 1.03
N ARG A 44 -12.99 -7.37 2.31
CA ARG A 44 -12.23 -6.17 2.72
C ARG A 44 -10.76 -6.22 2.30
N ARG A 45 -10.14 -7.40 2.29
CA ARG A 45 -8.78 -7.57 1.75
C ARG A 45 -8.71 -7.26 0.26
N GLN A 46 -9.72 -7.68 -0.49
CA GLN A 46 -9.79 -7.39 -1.93
C GLN A 46 -9.98 -5.89 -2.19
N GLU A 47 -10.89 -5.26 -1.46
CA GLU A 47 -11.13 -3.81 -1.53
C GLU A 47 -9.87 -3.01 -1.18
N ALA A 48 -9.19 -3.35 -0.08
CA ALA A 48 -7.94 -2.71 0.31
C ALA A 48 -6.87 -2.85 -0.77
N LEU A 49 -6.71 -4.02 -1.40
CA LEU A 49 -5.77 -4.19 -2.53
C LEU A 49 -6.12 -3.28 -3.72
N GLN A 50 -7.41 -3.10 -4.01
CA GLN A 50 -7.86 -2.22 -5.08
C GLN A 50 -7.56 -0.74 -4.75
N GLU A 51 -7.72 -0.34 -3.50
CA GLU A 51 -7.39 1.01 -3.03
C GLU A 51 -5.88 1.27 -3.08
N VAL A 52 -5.06 0.34 -2.55
CA VAL A 52 -3.59 0.47 -2.59
C VAL A 52 -3.09 0.52 -4.03
N ALA A 53 -3.66 -0.29 -4.94
CA ALA A 53 -3.35 -0.23 -6.36
C ALA A 53 -3.70 1.15 -6.97
N GLY A 54 -4.79 1.79 -6.52
CA GLY A 54 -5.15 3.15 -6.91
C GLY A 54 -4.13 4.19 -6.45
N TYR A 55 -3.63 4.10 -5.21
CA TYR A 55 -2.56 4.99 -4.71
C TYR A 55 -1.26 4.81 -5.49
N ALA A 56 -0.94 3.56 -5.80
CA ALA A 56 0.18 3.17 -6.62
C ALA A 56 0.14 3.79 -8.04
N ILE A 57 -1.01 3.78 -8.69
CA ILE A 57 -1.23 4.44 -9.99
C ILE A 57 -1.05 5.96 -9.87
N GLN A 58 -1.64 6.58 -8.85
CA GLN A 58 -1.54 8.02 -8.60
C GLN A 58 -0.12 8.49 -8.26
N ALA A 59 0.69 7.61 -7.65
CA ALA A 59 2.10 7.86 -7.40
C ALA A 59 2.99 7.73 -8.64
N HIS A 60 2.42 7.33 -9.79
CA HIS A 60 3.14 7.10 -11.04
C HIS A 60 4.34 6.16 -10.84
N ILE A 61 4.07 4.98 -10.27
CA ILE A 61 5.09 3.93 -10.09
C ILE A 61 5.69 3.55 -11.45
N THR A 62 7.02 3.44 -11.46
CA THR A 62 7.81 2.94 -12.58
C THR A 62 8.26 1.49 -12.32
N ALA A 63 8.72 0.78 -13.35
CA ALA A 63 9.33 -0.54 -13.15
C ALA A 63 10.57 -0.50 -12.23
N ALA A 64 11.27 0.63 -12.16
CA ALA A 64 12.39 0.82 -11.22
C ALA A 64 11.91 0.88 -9.77
N ASP A 65 10.85 1.63 -9.48
CA ASP A 65 10.21 1.63 -8.17
C ASP A 65 9.70 0.21 -7.83
N GLY A 66 9.13 -0.49 -8.82
CA GLY A 66 8.70 -1.89 -8.71
C GLY A 66 9.81 -2.81 -8.20
N ARG A 67 10.98 -2.78 -8.85
CA ARG A 67 12.15 -3.59 -8.44
C ARG A 67 12.65 -3.21 -7.05
N ALA A 68 12.76 -1.92 -6.75
CA ALA A 68 13.23 -1.44 -5.44
C ALA A 68 12.25 -1.82 -4.32
N GLY A 69 10.95 -1.69 -4.54
CA GLY A 69 9.93 -2.08 -3.58
C GLY A 69 9.85 -3.59 -3.36
N VAL A 70 9.99 -4.40 -4.42
CA VAL A 70 10.07 -5.87 -4.30
C VAL A 70 11.24 -6.27 -3.40
N ALA A 71 12.43 -5.67 -3.58
CA ALA A 71 13.59 -5.95 -2.74
C ALA A 71 13.35 -5.64 -1.24
N ARG A 72 12.48 -4.67 -0.93
CA ARG A 72 12.12 -4.26 0.45
C ARG A 72 10.93 -5.03 1.03
N SER A 73 10.18 -5.74 0.19
CA SER A 73 8.90 -6.37 0.59
C SER A 73 9.05 -7.68 1.37
N GLY A 74 10.22 -8.31 1.32
CA GLY A 74 10.43 -9.69 1.82
C GLY A 74 9.73 -10.77 0.99
N VAL A 75 9.11 -10.41 -0.14
CA VAL A 75 8.47 -11.34 -1.08
C VAL A 75 9.48 -11.76 -2.15
N LYS A 76 9.46 -13.05 -2.51
CA LYS A 76 10.33 -13.59 -3.57
C LYS A 76 10.09 -12.84 -4.89
N PRO A 77 11.14 -12.44 -5.63
CA PRO A 77 10.99 -11.75 -6.92
C PRO A 77 10.18 -12.54 -7.97
N THR A 78 10.12 -13.86 -7.84
CA THR A 78 9.36 -14.77 -8.73
C THR A 78 7.89 -14.94 -8.34
N ALA A 79 7.45 -14.38 -7.21
CA ALA A 79 6.04 -14.42 -6.85
C ALA A 79 5.22 -13.57 -7.84
N ASN A 80 4.00 -14.02 -8.17
CA ASN A 80 3.10 -13.33 -9.09
C ASN A 80 3.01 -11.82 -8.86
N PRO A 81 2.74 -11.31 -7.63
CA PRO A 81 2.66 -9.87 -7.42
C PRO A 81 3.98 -9.12 -7.69
N SER A 82 5.12 -9.73 -7.39
CA SER A 82 6.44 -9.15 -7.65
C SER A 82 6.75 -9.06 -9.14
N VAL A 83 6.41 -10.11 -9.91
CA VAL A 83 6.56 -10.10 -11.36
C VAL A 83 5.66 -9.03 -11.99
N MET A 84 4.39 -8.95 -11.58
CA MET A 84 3.41 -8.01 -12.11
C MET A 84 3.83 -6.54 -11.98
N ILE A 85 4.34 -6.14 -10.81
CA ILE A 85 4.72 -4.74 -10.56
C ILE A 85 6.04 -4.35 -11.22
N CYS A 86 6.88 -5.33 -11.56
CA CYS A 86 8.17 -5.10 -12.24
C CYS A 86 8.05 -5.06 -13.77
N MET A 87 6.87 -5.33 -14.34
CA MET A 87 6.63 -5.22 -15.77
C MET A 87 6.65 -3.76 -16.25
N GLU A 88 6.78 -3.55 -17.56
CA GLU A 88 6.70 -2.25 -18.22
C GLU A 88 5.57 -2.27 -19.28
N PRO A 89 4.43 -1.60 -19.04
CA PRO A 89 4.06 -0.87 -17.82
C PRO A 89 3.73 -1.82 -16.64
N PRO A 90 3.84 -1.36 -15.37
CA PRO A 90 3.42 -2.14 -14.21
C PRO A 90 1.95 -2.57 -14.29
N ARG A 91 1.63 -3.78 -13.81
CA ARG A 91 0.26 -4.32 -13.80
C ARG A 91 -0.36 -4.24 -12.41
N TYR A 92 -1.63 -3.80 -12.34
CA TYR A 92 -2.33 -3.46 -11.09
C TYR A 92 -3.47 -4.42 -10.71
N GLY A 93 -3.64 -5.53 -11.43
CA GLY A 93 -4.73 -6.50 -11.22
C GLY A 93 -4.62 -7.39 -9.98
N PHE A 94 -4.11 -6.86 -8.85
CA PHE A 94 -3.82 -7.64 -7.63
C PHE A 94 -5.08 -8.19 -6.96
N ALA A 95 -6.18 -7.44 -7.00
CA ALA A 95 -7.48 -7.88 -6.48
C ALA A 95 -8.12 -9.04 -7.26
N GLY A 96 -7.57 -9.41 -8.42
CA GLY A 96 -7.97 -10.58 -9.20
C GLY A 96 -7.10 -11.82 -8.97
N LEU A 97 -6.07 -11.74 -8.11
CA LEU A 97 -5.23 -12.88 -7.77
C LEU A 97 -5.99 -13.88 -6.88
N PRO A 98 -5.53 -15.15 -6.79
CA PRO A 98 -6.05 -16.07 -5.79
C PRO A 98 -5.87 -15.50 -4.37
N PRO A 99 -6.81 -15.73 -3.43
CA PRO A 99 -6.71 -15.20 -2.06
C PRO A 99 -5.41 -15.56 -1.31
N ALA A 100 -4.80 -16.69 -1.65
CA ALA A 100 -3.50 -17.11 -1.10
C ALA A 100 -2.34 -16.16 -1.49
N GLU A 101 -2.50 -15.35 -2.53
CA GLU A 101 -1.51 -14.34 -2.95
C GLU A 101 -1.73 -12.98 -2.28
N TYR A 102 -2.87 -12.73 -1.62
CA TYR A 102 -3.25 -11.39 -1.17
C TYR A 102 -2.26 -10.77 -0.19
N ALA A 103 -1.76 -11.53 0.79
CA ALA A 103 -0.76 -11.02 1.73
C ALA A 103 0.54 -10.61 1.02
N LYS A 104 1.00 -11.41 0.05
CA LYS A 104 2.17 -11.09 -0.78
C LYS A 104 1.92 -9.87 -1.66
N ALA A 105 0.73 -9.78 -2.26
CA ALA A 105 0.32 -8.64 -3.07
C ALA A 105 0.31 -7.34 -2.27
N PHE A 106 -0.25 -7.36 -1.06
CA PHE A 106 -0.26 -6.22 -0.15
C PHE A 106 1.16 -5.78 0.18
N ARG A 107 2.03 -6.71 0.61
CA ARG A 107 3.43 -6.40 0.94
C ARG A 107 4.18 -5.76 -0.22
N VAL A 108 4.04 -6.31 -1.43
CA VAL A 108 4.68 -5.78 -2.64
C VAL A 108 4.14 -4.39 -2.97
N LEU A 109 2.82 -4.23 -3.07
CA LEU A 109 2.19 -2.97 -3.44
C LEU A 109 2.56 -1.84 -2.49
N VAL A 110 2.45 -2.06 -1.19
CA VAL A 110 2.77 -1.03 -0.19
C VAL A 110 4.25 -0.68 -0.21
N SER A 111 5.14 -1.66 -0.37
CA SER A 111 6.59 -1.40 -0.45
C SER A 111 6.96 -0.60 -1.69
N VAL A 112 6.34 -0.89 -2.83
CA VAL A 112 6.56 -0.14 -4.07
C VAL A 112 5.95 1.26 -3.99
N PHE A 113 4.75 1.39 -3.44
CA PHE A 113 4.14 2.69 -3.17
C PHE A 113 5.04 3.54 -2.27
N ALA A 114 5.60 2.99 -1.20
CA ALA A 114 6.51 3.71 -0.30
C ALA A 114 7.74 4.26 -1.04
N VAL A 115 8.33 3.48 -1.96
CA VAL A 115 9.46 3.93 -2.79
C VAL A 115 9.03 5.08 -3.72
N ALA A 116 7.93 4.91 -4.46
CA ALA A 116 7.46 5.92 -5.40
C ALA A 116 7.00 7.20 -4.70
N ASP A 117 6.35 7.09 -3.54
CA ASP A 117 5.92 8.24 -2.76
C ASP A 117 7.11 8.98 -2.15
N THR A 118 8.15 8.28 -1.68
CA THR A 118 9.42 8.90 -1.26
C THR A 118 10.06 9.68 -2.41
N ARG A 119 10.21 9.05 -3.58
CA ARG A 119 10.73 9.69 -4.79
C ARG A 119 9.94 10.95 -5.14
N ARG A 120 8.60 10.87 -5.07
CA ARG A 120 7.71 12.00 -5.35
C ARG A 120 7.91 13.14 -4.34
N ARG A 121 8.03 12.83 -3.04
CA ARG A 121 8.28 13.83 -1.99
C ARG A 121 9.61 14.54 -2.20
N GLU A 122 10.67 13.80 -2.51
CA GLU A 122 12.00 14.34 -2.74
C GLU A 122 12.08 15.23 -4.00
N MET A 123 11.39 14.84 -5.08
CA MET A 123 11.42 15.58 -6.35
C MET A 123 10.51 16.81 -6.36
N TYR A 124 9.28 16.66 -5.88
CA TYR A 124 8.22 17.66 -6.09
C TYR A 124 7.82 18.41 -4.82
N CYS A 125 7.81 17.74 -3.67
CA CYS A 125 7.37 18.37 -2.43
C CYS A 125 8.48 19.16 -1.73
N LYS A 126 9.73 18.65 -1.76
CA LYS A 126 10.93 19.30 -1.19
C LYS A 126 10.79 19.78 0.27
N GLY A 127 9.89 19.19 1.05
CA GLY A 127 9.63 19.57 2.45
C GLY A 127 8.47 20.54 2.66
N ASP A 128 7.91 21.13 1.60
CA ASP A 128 6.84 22.14 1.69
C ASP A 128 5.44 21.57 1.40
N CYS A 129 5.26 20.25 1.57
CA CYS A 129 3.98 19.61 1.25
C CYS A 129 2.90 19.93 2.29
N GLY A 130 1.81 20.58 1.88
CA GLY A 130 0.66 20.84 2.74
C GLY A 130 -0.35 19.68 2.84
N HIS A 131 -0.11 18.54 2.19
CA HIS A 131 -1.07 17.42 2.20
C HIS A 131 -1.11 16.70 3.56
N ALA A 132 -2.31 16.44 4.07
CA ALA A 132 -2.49 15.78 5.37
C ALA A 132 -1.83 14.39 5.45
N TRP A 133 -1.90 13.59 4.38
CA TRP A 133 -1.27 12.26 4.32
C TRP A 133 0.26 12.30 4.20
N HIS A 134 0.88 13.46 4.03
CA HIS A 134 2.33 13.65 4.10
C HIS A 134 2.80 14.23 5.44
N ASN A 135 1.87 14.70 6.27
CA ASN A 135 2.14 15.29 7.59
C ASN A 135 1.42 14.50 8.69
N LEU A 136 1.64 13.18 8.73
CA LEU A 136 1.07 12.37 9.79
C LEU A 136 1.74 12.74 11.11
N PRO A 137 0.98 12.97 12.19
CA PRO A 137 1.57 13.28 13.49
C PRO A 137 2.40 12.08 13.95
N VAL A 138 3.65 12.35 14.31
CA VAL A 138 4.47 11.36 15.02
C VAL A 138 3.83 11.20 16.40
N VAL A 139 3.36 10.01 16.75
CA VAL A 139 2.91 9.74 18.12
C VAL A 139 4.16 9.74 18.99
N THR A 140 4.51 10.89 19.55
CA THR A 140 5.46 10.95 20.66
C THR A 140 4.72 10.43 21.90
N GLU A 141 5.06 9.22 22.33
CA GLU A 141 4.72 8.76 23.67
C GLU A 141 5.32 9.78 24.67
N GLN A 142 4.46 10.45 25.44
CA GLN A 142 4.91 11.29 26.54
C GLN A 142 5.42 10.38 27.67
N PRO A 143 6.54 10.76 28.33
CA PRO A 143 7.15 9.96 29.39
C PRO A 143 6.28 9.79 30.63
#